data_AF-A0A9D5BP90-F1
#
_entry.id   AF-A0A9D5BP90-F1
#
_cell.length_a   1.000
_cell.length_b   1.000
_cell.length_c   1.000
_cell.angle_alpha   90.00
_cell.angle_beta   90.00
_cell.angle_gamma   90.00
#
_symmetry.space_group_name_H-M   'P 1'
#
loop_
_entity.id
_entity.type
_entity.pdbx_description
1 polymer ?
#
loop_
_entity_poly.entity_id
_entity_poly.type
_entity_poly.pdbx_seq_one_letter_code
_entity_poly.pdbx_strand_id
1 'polypeptide(L)'
;MAIIRNIIEDMRSRSQRVVVVVEKEVVVGDGLRQSCWANMPQELLREVLLRIEASEDTWPPRKNVVACAGVCRNWRVITKEIVKKPELSAKITFPISVKQPGPRENLLQCFIKRNRSTQTYYLFLSLTSSLGDDGKFLLAARKSRRPTCTDYIISLDADDMSRGSNTYVGKLR
;
A
#
# COMPACT_ATOMS: atom_id res chain seq x y z
N MET A 1 16.73 -28.12 27.11
CA MET A 1 17.03 -26.77 26.61
C MET A 1 16.12 -26.47 25.42
N ALA A 2 15.09 -25.64 25.64
CA ALA A 2 14.21 -24.89 24.69
C ALA A 2 13.79 -25.59 23.37
N ILE A 3 12.54 -26.04 23.10
CA ILE A 3 11.22 -25.37 22.98
C ILE A 3 11.34 -24.05 22.17
N ILE A 4 10.77 -23.85 20.97
CA ILE A 4 9.32 -23.72 20.66
C ILE A 4 9.06 -23.96 19.16
N ARG A 5 8.03 -24.77 18.86
CA ARG A 5 7.30 -24.84 17.59
C ARG A 5 6.00 -24.03 17.72
N ASN A 6 5.74 -23.21 16.70
CA ASN A 6 4.46 -22.77 16.13
C ASN A 6 3.20 -22.64 17.02
N ILE A 7 2.71 -21.41 17.17
CA ILE A 7 1.35 -21.05 17.66
C ILE A 7 0.59 -20.35 16.53
N ILE A 8 0.12 -21.09 15.53
CA ILE A 8 -0.91 -20.62 14.57
C ILE A 8 -1.82 -21.80 14.18
N GLU A 9 -2.28 -22.56 15.17
CA GLU A 9 -3.19 -23.71 14.92
C GLU A 9 -4.19 -23.94 16.05
N ASP A 10 -4.70 -22.89 16.70
CA ASP A 10 -5.80 -23.11 17.66
C ASP A 10 -6.82 -21.97 17.74
N MET A 11 -7.43 -21.65 16.58
CA MET A 11 -8.65 -20.85 16.50
C MET A 11 -9.80 -21.68 15.95
N ARG A 12 -10.03 -22.87 16.53
CA ARG A 12 -11.23 -23.65 16.23
C ARG A 12 -11.75 -24.43 17.43
N SER A 13 -12.79 -23.86 18.04
CA SER A 13 -13.84 -24.57 18.77
C SER A 13 -13.47 -25.19 20.12
N ARG A 14 -14.03 -24.63 21.21
CA ARG A 14 -14.84 -25.41 22.17
C ARG A 14 -15.65 -24.54 23.12
N SER A 15 -16.88 -25.00 23.32
CA SER A 15 -17.99 -24.44 24.09
C SER A 15 -18.08 -25.07 25.48
N GLN A 16 -18.64 -24.31 26.44
CA GLN A 16 -19.07 -24.65 27.83
C GLN A 16 -17.92 -24.93 28.84
N ARG A 17 -17.88 -24.38 30.07
CA ARG A 17 -18.92 -24.24 31.11
C ARG A 17 -18.50 -23.27 32.25
N VAL A 18 -19.48 -22.90 33.07
CA VAL A 18 -19.54 -21.86 34.11
C VAL A 18 -18.75 -22.19 35.39
N VAL A 19 -18.02 -21.21 35.94
CA VAL A 19 -17.82 -21.05 37.39
C VAL A 19 -17.85 -19.54 37.71
N VAL A 20 -18.80 -19.15 38.55
CA VAL A 20 -18.97 -17.79 39.07
C VAL A 20 -18.01 -17.61 40.25
N VAL A 21 -17.13 -16.60 40.17
CA VAL A 21 -16.48 -16.01 41.34
C VAL A 21 -16.52 -14.49 41.18
N VAL A 22 -17.02 -13.83 42.21
CA VAL A 22 -17.38 -12.41 42.27
C VAL A 22 -16.21 -11.57 42.80
N GLU A 23 -16.15 -10.32 42.29
CA GLU A 23 -15.43 -9.13 42.78
C GLU A 23 -13.92 -8.99 42.55
N LYS A 24 -13.57 -8.20 41.52
CA LYS A 24 -13.16 -6.79 41.69
C LYS A 24 -13.24 -6.08 40.33
N GLU A 25 -14.12 -5.08 40.20
CA GLU A 25 -14.16 -4.21 39.02
C GLU A 25 -12.85 -3.42 38.91
N VAL A 26 -11.94 -3.92 38.08
CA VAL A 26 -10.97 -3.07 37.40
C VAL A 26 -11.59 -2.81 36.04
N VAL A 27 -12.03 -1.58 35.83
CA VAL A 27 -12.36 -1.06 34.49
C VAL A 27 -11.07 -1.12 33.67
N VAL A 28 -10.79 -2.28 33.09
CA VAL A 28 -9.90 -2.39 31.95
C VAL A 28 -10.71 -1.82 30.81
N GLY A 29 -10.67 -0.50 30.68
CA GLY A 29 -11.12 0.15 29.46
C GLY A 29 -10.34 -0.51 28.33
N ASP A 30 -11.05 -1.27 27.49
CA ASP A 30 -10.61 -1.63 26.14
C ASP A 30 -10.61 -0.35 25.28
N GLY A 31 -9.82 0.63 25.73
CA GLY A 31 -9.42 1.76 24.94
C GLY A 31 -8.34 1.25 24.01
N LEU A 32 -8.75 0.58 22.93
CA LEU A 32 -8.04 0.71 21.65
C LEU A 32 -7.69 2.18 21.53
N ARG A 33 -6.43 2.55 21.84
CA ARG A 33 -5.96 3.92 21.83
C ARG A 33 -6.09 4.42 20.40
N GLN A 34 -7.26 4.95 20.06
CA GLN A 34 -7.47 5.65 18.82
C GLN A 34 -6.42 6.74 18.78
N SER A 35 -5.68 6.83 17.68
CA SER A 35 -4.64 7.85 17.54
C SER A 35 -5.28 9.21 17.82
N CYS A 36 -4.56 10.13 18.45
CA CYS A 36 -5.06 11.50 18.66
C CYS A 36 -5.51 12.16 17.33
N TRP A 37 -4.94 11.72 16.21
CA TRP A 37 -5.29 12.10 14.85
C TRP A 37 -6.63 11.52 14.36
N ALA A 38 -7.12 10.41 14.94
CA ALA A 38 -8.41 9.82 14.57
C ALA A 38 -9.60 10.71 14.96
N ASN A 39 -9.44 11.56 15.99
CA ASN A 39 -10.48 12.45 16.50
C ASN A 39 -10.40 13.88 15.93
N MET A 40 -9.56 14.12 14.92
CA MET A 40 -9.46 15.43 14.28
C MET A 40 -10.77 15.78 13.55
N PRO A 41 -11.32 17.00 13.74
CA PRO A 41 -12.49 17.46 12.98
C PRO A 41 -12.27 17.29 11.47
N GLN A 42 -13.30 16.79 10.78
CA GLN A 42 -13.17 16.41 9.37
C GLN A 42 -12.83 17.60 8.47
N GLU A 43 -13.33 18.78 8.81
CA GLU A 43 -13.11 20.03 8.10
C GLU A 43 -11.63 20.42 8.16
N LEU A 44 -11.03 20.38 9.36
CA LEU A 44 -9.61 20.65 9.56
C LEU A 44 -8.74 19.60 8.88
N LEU A 45 -9.11 18.32 8.98
CA LEU A 45 -8.41 17.25 8.30
C LEU A 45 -8.41 17.44 6.78
N ARG A 46 -9.57 17.76 6.18
CA ARG A 46 -9.68 18.06 4.75
C ARG A 46 -8.81 19.25 4.37
N GLU A 47 -8.82 20.31 5.17
CA GLU A 47 -8.02 21.51 4.91
C GLU A 47 -6.50 21.22 4.94
N VAL A 48 -6.04 20.47 5.96
CA VAL A 48 -4.64 20.04 6.05
C VAL A 48 -4.25 19.17 4.85
N LEU A 49 -5.06 18.18 4.48
CA LEU A 49 -4.77 17.30 3.36
C LEU A 49 -4.80 18.02 2.01
N LEU A 50 -5.70 18.99 1.83
CA LEU A 50 -5.73 19.85 0.63
C LEU A 50 -4.48 20.71 0.52
N ARG A 51 -4.01 21.28 1.65
CA ARG A 51 -2.75 22.03 1.67
C ARG A 51 -1.56 21.14 1.31
N ILE A 52 -1.47 19.94 1.91
CA ILE A 52 -0.39 18.98 1.63
C ILE A 52 -0.41 18.56 0.15
N GLU A 53 -1.58 18.23 -0.40
CA GLU A 53 -1.73 17.84 -1.80
C GLU A 53 -1.31 18.96 -2.76
N ALA A 54 -1.57 20.22 -2.41
CA ALA A 54 -1.18 21.38 -3.20
C ALA A 54 0.32 21.72 -3.06
N SER A 55 0.90 21.56 -1.87
CA SER A 55 2.32 21.89 -1.61
C SER A 55 3.28 20.79 -2.03
N GLU A 56 2.85 19.54 -2.06
CA GLU A 56 3.67 18.36 -2.36
C GLU A 56 3.14 17.61 -3.59
N ASP A 57 3.03 18.36 -4.67
CA ASP A 57 2.34 17.93 -5.88
C ASP A 57 3.21 17.02 -6.79
N THR A 58 4.53 17.04 -6.56
CA THR A 58 5.58 16.30 -7.28
C THR A 58 6.23 15.22 -6.41
N TRP A 59 6.72 14.17 -7.06
CA TRP A 59 7.53 13.14 -6.40
C TRP A 59 8.99 13.61 -6.31
N PRO A 60 9.75 13.32 -5.24
CA PRO A 60 9.42 12.51 -4.05
C PRO A 60 8.53 13.09 -2.93
N PRO A 61 8.42 14.41 -2.70
CA PRO A 61 7.67 14.97 -1.56
C PRO A 61 6.27 14.39 -1.40
N ARG A 62 5.55 14.17 -2.52
CA ARG A 62 4.21 13.55 -2.57
C ARG A 62 4.07 12.21 -1.83
N LYS A 63 5.16 11.57 -1.39
CA LYS A 63 5.13 10.48 -0.42
C LYS A 63 4.37 10.83 0.86
N ASN A 64 4.36 12.10 1.33
CA ASN A 64 3.63 12.43 2.55
C ASN A 64 2.12 12.37 2.36
N VAL A 65 1.61 12.65 1.15
CA VAL A 65 0.18 12.40 0.81
C VAL A 65 -0.16 10.92 0.99
N VAL A 66 0.72 10.01 0.57
CA VAL A 66 0.53 8.56 0.77
C VAL A 66 0.63 8.19 2.25
N ALA A 67 1.57 8.78 2.99
CA ALA A 67 1.73 8.56 4.42
C ALA A 67 0.49 9.00 5.22
N CYS A 68 -0.16 10.11 4.84
CA CYS A 68 -1.41 10.56 5.45
C CYS A 68 -2.51 9.49 5.40
N ALA A 69 -2.63 8.78 4.28
CA ALA A 69 -3.59 7.68 4.14
C ALA A 69 -3.25 6.42 4.99
N GLY A 70 -2.06 6.41 5.61
CA GLY A 70 -1.60 5.39 6.54
C GLY A 70 -2.00 5.63 8.00
N VAL A 71 -2.39 6.86 8.37
CA VAL A 71 -2.63 7.27 9.76
C VAL A 71 -3.77 6.49 10.42
N CYS A 72 -4.95 6.48 9.81
CA CYS A 72 -6.09 5.68 10.24
C CYS A 72 -7.09 5.48 9.08
N ARG A 73 -8.17 4.72 9.32
CA ARG A 73 -9.20 4.47 8.29
C ARG A 73 -9.86 5.77 7.80
N ASN A 74 -10.17 6.70 8.70
CA ASN A 74 -10.82 7.96 8.34
C ASN A 74 -9.95 8.82 7.43
N TRP A 75 -8.68 9.03 7.83
CA TRP A 75 -7.69 9.72 7.01
C TRP A 75 -7.55 9.09 5.62
N ARG A 76 -7.46 7.76 5.55
CA ARG A 76 -7.37 7.03 4.28
C ARG A 76 -8.52 7.32 3.33
N VAL A 77 -9.76 7.36 3.83
CA VAL A 77 -10.95 7.64 3.01
C VAL A 77 -10.87 9.06 2.45
N ILE A 78 -10.61 10.04 3.32
CA ILE A 78 -10.56 11.45 2.94
C ILE A 78 -9.40 11.74 1.98
N THR A 79 -8.21 11.18 2.23
CA THR A 79 -7.08 11.34 1.31
C THR A 79 -7.41 10.79 -0.08
N LYS A 80 -8.08 9.62 -0.17
CA LYS A 80 -8.50 9.05 -1.47
C LYS A 80 -9.49 9.95 -2.22
N GLU A 81 -10.41 10.60 -1.52
CA GLU A 81 -11.34 11.57 -2.11
C GLU A 81 -10.59 12.78 -2.68
N ILE A 82 -9.64 13.33 -1.91
CA ILE A 82 -8.87 14.53 -2.29
C ILE A 82 -7.98 14.27 -3.50
N VAL A 83 -7.22 13.17 -3.52
CA VAL A 83 -6.26 12.91 -4.61
C VAL A 83 -6.91 12.47 -5.92
N LYS A 84 -8.17 12.03 -5.85
CA LYS A 84 -8.97 11.48 -6.98
C LYS A 84 -8.29 10.29 -7.68
N LYS A 85 -9.00 9.68 -8.63
CA LYS A 85 -8.47 8.61 -9.49
C LYS A 85 -7.51 9.18 -10.55
N PRO A 86 -6.54 8.39 -11.06
CA PRO A 86 -5.60 8.83 -12.09
C PRO A 86 -6.27 9.38 -13.35
N GLU A 87 -7.43 8.85 -13.73
CA GLU A 87 -8.21 9.37 -14.86
C GLU A 87 -8.57 10.86 -14.73
N LEU A 88 -8.76 11.36 -13.49
CA LEU A 88 -9.14 12.75 -13.21
C LEU A 88 -7.96 13.60 -12.75
N SER A 89 -7.04 13.03 -11.96
CA SER A 89 -5.91 13.78 -11.39
C SER A 89 -4.67 13.77 -12.27
N ALA A 90 -4.61 12.89 -13.28
CA ALA A 90 -3.41 12.58 -14.06
C ALA A 90 -2.20 12.18 -13.18
N LYS A 91 -2.43 11.75 -11.93
CA LYS A 91 -1.38 11.38 -10.98
C LYS A 91 -1.63 9.98 -10.42
N ILE A 92 -0.60 9.13 -10.46
CA ILE A 92 -0.62 7.85 -9.76
C ILE A 92 -0.11 8.09 -8.34
N THR A 93 -1.01 8.35 -7.38
CA THR A 93 -0.63 8.63 -6.00
C THR A 93 -0.40 7.34 -5.20
N PHE A 94 -1.38 6.45 -5.15
CA PHE A 94 -1.28 5.17 -4.46
C PHE A 94 -0.76 4.06 -5.37
N PRO A 95 0.02 3.09 -4.85
CA PRO A 95 0.51 1.96 -5.65
C PRO A 95 -0.63 1.20 -6.37
N ILE A 96 -1.75 0.96 -5.67
CA ILE A 96 -2.88 0.22 -6.25
C ILE A 96 -3.59 0.97 -7.39
N SER A 97 -3.42 2.29 -7.48
CA SER A 97 -4.01 3.11 -8.55
C SER A 97 -3.42 2.79 -9.93
N VAL A 98 -2.31 2.04 -10.01
CA VAL A 98 -1.76 1.53 -11.28
C VAL A 98 -2.76 0.62 -12.01
N LYS A 99 -3.71 -0.01 -11.31
CA LYS A 99 -4.78 -0.81 -11.92
C LYS A 99 -5.96 0.01 -12.46
N GLN A 100 -6.00 1.31 -12.17
CA GLN A 100 -7.10 2.18 -12.58
C GLN A 100 -6.84 2.75 -13.98
N PRO A 101 -7.90 3.17 -14.71
CA PRO A 101 -7.74 3.87 -15.97
C PRO A 101 -6.86 5.11 -15.83
N GLY A 102 -5.97 5.32 -16.81
CA GLY A 102 -5.15 6.52 -16.91
C GLY A 102 -5.93 7.76 -17.36
N PRO A 103 -5.30 8.93 -17.31
CA PRO A 103 -5.87 10.17 -17.86
C PRO A 103 -6.19 10.03 -19.35
N ARG A 104 -7.28 10.66 -19.80
CA ARG A 104 -7.72 10.63 -21.21
C ARG A 104 -7.02 11.67 -22.07
N GLU A 105 -6.65 12.80 -21.47
CA GLU A 105 -6.17 13.99 -22.17
C GLU A 105 -4.64 14.09 -22.19
N ASN A 106 -3.97 13.44 -21.23
CA ASN A 106 -2.52 13.54 -21.05
C ASN A 106 -1.89 12.14 -21.00
N LEU A 107 -0.62 12.04 -21.38
CA LEU A 107 0.13 10.78 -21.31
C LEU A 107 0.87 10.66 -19.97
N LEU A 108 0.87 9.45 -19.41
CA LEU A 108 1.75 9.07 -18.32
C LEU A 108 3.01 8.42 -18.91
N GLN A 109 4.12 9.14 -18.90
CA GLN A 109 5.38 8.60 -19.39
C GLN A 109 6.01 7.71 -18.33
N CYS A 110 6.35 6.48 -18.72
CA CYS A 110 6.99 5.49 -17.85
C CYS A 110 8.23 4.90 -18.51
N PHE A 111 9.13 4.34 -17.72
CA PHE A 111 10.31 3.63 -18.19
C PHE A 111 10.53 2.33 -17.40
N ILE A 112 11.25 1.39 -18.01
CA ILE A 112 11.56 0.08 -17.42
C ILE A 112 13.07 -0.03 -17.18
N LYS A 113 13.46 -0.18 -15.91
CA LYS A 113 14.84 -0.56 -15.53
C LYS A 113 14.90 -2.08 -15.40
N ARG A 114 15.88 -2.73 -16.05
CA ARG A 114 16.06 -4.19 -15.98
C ARG A 114 17.28 -4.55 -15.15
N ASN A 115 17.07 -5.37 -14.12
CA ASN A 115 18.14 -6.07 -13.43
C ASN A 115 18.34 -7.45 -14.05
N ARG A 116 19.48 -7.65 -14.72
CA ARG A 116 19.81 -8.90 -15.41
C ARG A 116 20.23 -10.03 -14.47
N SER A 117 20.80 -9.74 -13.30
CA SER A 117 21.25 -10.79 -12.37
C SER A 117 20.06 -11.52 -11.77
N THR A 118 19.03 -10.79 -11.35
CA THR A 118 17.81 -11.35 -10.75
C THR A 118 16.69 -11.60 -11.76
N GLN A 119 16.90 -11.26 -13.04
CA GLN A 119 15.86 -11.26 -14.08
C GLN A 119 14.60 -10.49 -13.66
N THR A 120 14.80 -9.38 -12.94
CA THR A 120 13.74 -8.51 -12.44
C THR A 120 13.64 -7.26 -13.31
N TYR A 121 12.42 -6.80 -13.54
CA TYR A 121 12.08 -5.61 -14.29
C TYR A 121 11.34 -4.67 -13.35
N TYR A 122 11.69 -3.40 -13.37
CA TYR A 122 11.11 -2.38 -12.51
C TYR A 122 10.48 -1.31 -13.39
N LEU A 123 9.20 -1.04 -13.19
CA LEU A 123 8.46 0.01 -13.85
C LEU A 123 8.47 1.27 -12.99
N PHE A 124 8.84 2.39 -13.61
CA PHE A 124 8.85 3.70 -12.99
C PHE A 124 8.02 4.69 -13.82
N LEU A 125 7.35 5.61 -13.14
CA LEU A 125 6.79 6.83 -13.73
C LEU A 125 7.92 7.86 -13.89
N SER A 126 8.05 8.44 -15.08
CA SER A 126 8.99 9.53 -15.37
C SER A 126 8.51 10.81 -14.72
N LEU A 127 9.42 11.53 -14.05
CA LEU A 127 9.19 12.82 -13.42
C LEU A 127 9.84 13.95 -14.19
N THR A 128 10.92 13.62 -14.90
CA THR A 128 11.61 14.51 -15.82
C THR A 128 11.80 13.85 -17.17
N SER A 129 12.07 14.64 -18.20
CA SER A 129 12.40 14.15 -19.54
C SER A 129 13.86 13.65 -19.66
N SER A 130 14.56 13.45 -18.54
CA SER A 130 15.99 13.14 -18.54
C SER A 130 16.28 11.63 -18.50
N LEU A 131 17.36 11.20 -19.17
CA LEU A 131 17.73 9.79 -19.32
C LEU A 131 18.21 9.12 -18.01
N GLY A 132 18.48 9.92 -16.97
CA GLY A 132 18.98 9.48 -15.66
C GLY A 132 17.93 9.52 -14.54
N ASP A 133 16.65 9.67 -14.87
CA ASP A 133 15.59 9.82 -13.88
C ASP A 133 15.46 8.58 -12.97
N ASP A 134 15.36 8.81 -11.67
CA ASP A 134 15.04 7.79 -10.69
C ASP A 134 13.54 7.52 -10.59
N GLY A 135 12.72 8.44 -11.08
CA GLY A 135 11.28 8.28 -11.27
C GLY A 135 10.52 7.90 -9.99
N LYS A 136 9.23 7.64 -10.14
CA LYS A 136 8.43 7.01 -9.09
C LYS A 136 8.25 5.53 -9.40
N PHE A 137 8.71 4.67 -8.50
CA PHE A 137 8.48 3.23 -8.60
C PHE A 137 6.98 2.90 -8.62
N LEU A 138 6.56 2.02 -9.53
CA LEU A 138 5.17 1.57 -9.68
C LEU A 138 5.00 0.07 -9.43
N LEU A 139 5.78 -0.75 -10.15
CA LEU A 139 5.66 -2.21 -10.15
C LEU A 139 7.02 -2.85 -10.36
N ALA A 140 7.17 -4.05 -9.82
CA ALA A 140 8.26 -4.95 -10.17
C ALA A 140 7.71 -6.23 -10.77
N ALA A 141 8.44 -6.80 -11.73
CA ALA A 141 8.11 -8.08 -12.34
C ALA A 141 9.35 -8.97 -12.38
N ARG A 142 9.25 -10.19 -11.85
CA ARG A 142 10.34 -11.18 -11.90
C ARG A 142 10.03 -12.28 -12.90
N LYS A 143 10.93 -12.48 -13.84
CA LYS A 143 10.86 -13.57 -14.83
C LYS A 143 11.22 -14.90 -14.16
N SER A 144 10.35 -15.88 -14.29
CA SER A 144 10.56 -17.27 -13.88
C SER A 144 10.45 -18.18 -15.08
N ARG A 145 11.55 -18.81 -15.48
CA ARG A 145 11.56 -19.80 -16.55
C ARG A 145 11.08 -21.15 -16.01
N ARG A 146 10.09 -21.74 -16.68
CA ARG A 146 9.62 -23.11 -16.47
C ARG A 146 9.97 -23.94 -17.72
N PRO A 147 10.02 -25.28 -17.64
CA PRO A 147 10.31 -26.13 -18.80
C PRO A 147 9.39 -25.85 -20.00
N THR A 148 8.13 -25.50 -19.75
CA THR A 148 7.10 -25.36 -20.79
C THR A 148 6.62 -23.92 -21.03
N CYS A 149 7.05 -22.94 -20.23
CA CYS A 149 6.63 -21.54 -20.38
C CYS A 149 7.58 -20.58 -19.63
N THR A 150 7.43 -19.29 -19.90
CA THR A 150 8.02 -18.24 -19.08
C THR A 150 6.90 -17.50 -18.37
N ASP A 151 6.94 -17.46 -17.05
CA ASP A 151 6.01 -16.68 -16.25
C ASP A 151 6.68 -15.38 -15.78
N TYR A 152 5.91 -14.31 -15.65
CA TYR A 152 6.31 -13.09 -14.95
C TYR A 152 5.39 -12.88 -13.76
N ILE A 153 5.96 -12.88 -12.56
CA ILE A 153 5.25 -12.53 -11.33
C ILE A 153 5.34 -11.02 -11.14
N ILE A 154 4.20 -10.36 -11.01
CA ILE A 154 4.10 -8.90 -10.92
C ILE A 154 3.68 -8.53 -9.49
N SER A 155 4.41 -7.57 -8.89
CA SER A 155 4.22 -7.11 -7.50
C SER A 155 4.31 -5.57 -7.41
N LEU A 156 3.62 -4.99 -6.43
CA LEU A 156 3.75 -3.59 -6.01
C LEU A 156 4.96 -3.36 -5.12
N ASP A 157 5.66 -4.43 -4.73
CA ASP A 157 6.88 -4.39 -3.93
C ASP A 157 8.03 -5.01 -4.73
N ALA A 158 9.17 -4.31 -4.76
CA ALA A 158 10.37 -4.76 -5.44
C ALA A 158 11.04 -5.96 -4.74
N ASP A 159 10.90 -6.02 -3.42
CA ASP A 159 11.60 -6.98 -2.56
C ASP A 159 10.74 -8.23 -2.29
N ASP A 160 9.41 -8.11 -2.40
CA ASP A 160 8.47 -9.21 -2.23
C ASP A 160 7.78 -9.65 -3.53
N MET A 161 8.15 -10.84 -4.00
CA MET A 161 7.63 -11.49 -5.22
C MET A 161 6.73 -12.70 -4.89
N SER A 162 6.25 -12.81 -3.66
CA SER A 162 5.45 -13.95 -3.20
C SER A 162 4.01 -13.84 -3.68
N ARG A 163 3.46 -14.91 -4.28
CA ARG A 163 2.07 -14.92 -4.77
C ARG A 163 1.01 -14.74 -3.68
N GLY A 164 1.34 -15.10 -2.44
CA GLY A 164 0.46 -14.94 -1.28
C GLY A 164 0.55 -13.57 -0.60
N SER A 165 1.41 -12.67 -1.10
CA SER A 165 1.58 -11.35 -0.52
C SER A 165 0.44 -10.40 -0.88
N ASN A 166 0.15 -9.46 0.01
CA ASN A 166 -0.80 -8.37 -0.25
C ASN A 166 -0.34 -7.42 -1.36
N THR A 167 0.95 -7.45 -1.72
CA THR A 167 1.53 -6.65 -2.81
C THR A 167 1.50 -7.37 -4.16
N TYR A 168 1.12 -8.65 -4.19
CA TYR A 168 0.97 -9.42 -5.42
C TYR A 168 -0.12 -8.82 -6.32
N VAL A 169 0.23 -8.54 -7.56
CA VAL A 169 -0.65 -7.90 -8.54
C VAL A 169 -1.27 -8.93 -9.48
N GLY A 170 -0.45 -9.87 -9.95
CA GLY A 170 -0.85 -10.83 -10.97
C GLY A 170 0.33 -11.58 -11.60
N LYS A 171 0.02 -12.37 -12.62
CA LYS A 171 0.99 -13.14 -13.40
C LYS A 171 0.73 -12.93 -14.89
N LEU A 172 1.80 -12.73 -15.66
CA LEU A 172 1.78 -12.79 -17.12
C LEU A 172 2.40 -14.12 -17.58
N ARG A 173 1.78 -14.78 -18.57
CA ARG A 173 2.24 -16.02 -19.20
C ARG A 173 2.28 -15.85 -20.70
#